data_AF-A0A2V5YBQ6-F1
#
_entry.id   AF-A0A2V5YBQ6-F1
#
_cell.length_a   1.000
_cell.length_b   1.000
_cell.length_c   1.000
_cell.angle_alpha   90.00
_cell.angle_beta   90.00
_cell.angle_gamma   90.00
#
_symmetry.space_group_name_H-M   'P 1'
#
loop_
_entity.id
_entity.type
_entity.pdbx_description
1 polymer ?
#
loop_
_entity_poly.entity_id
_entity_poly.type
_entity_poly.pdbx_seq_one_letter_code
_entity_poly.pdbx_strand_id
1 'polypeptide(L)'
;MNKKVTLTVLTSLIAVAAFALEPPPVGSAAPDFSLADAKGQTHSSDNMQKLQKEYTSKGVVWLTIDSNAPGSEGNLTPEQAQKIASSWKTQQTALLLDPDGKVGRAYGAKNTPNMVIINPEGKITYEGAIDSKATPNPAD
;
A
#
# COMPACT_ATOMS: atom_id res chain seq x y z
N MET A 1 42.24 32.96 -28.59
CA MET A 1 41.42 33.31 -27.41
C MET A 1 40.56 32.10 -27.08
N ASN A 2 40.81 31.51 -25.92
CA ASN A 2 40.59 30.09 -25.64
C ASN A 2 39.20 29.87 -25.04
N LYS A 3 38.41 28.94 -25.58
CA LYS A 3 37.26 28.37 -24.87
C LYS A 3 37.50 26.89 -24.67
N LYS A 4 37.92 26.54 -23.46
CA LYS A 4 38.03 25.18 -22.96
C LYS A 4 36.61 24.61 -22.82
N VAL A 5 36.32 23.50 -23.49
CA VAL A 5 35.11 22.72 -23.25
C VAL A 5 35.45 21.72 -22.15
N THR A 6 34.94 21.97 -20.96
CA THR A 6 35.10 21.09 -19.79
C THR A 6 34.09 19.94 -19.91
N LEU A 7 34.60 18.73 -20.13
CA LEU A 7 33.83 17.49 -20.09
C LEU A 7 33.68 17.05 -18.62
N THR A 8 32.51 17.27 -18.03
CA THR A 8 32.19 16.75 -16.69
C THR A 8 31.63 15.34 -16.83
N VAL A 9 32.50 14.33 -16.69
CA VAL A 9 32.06 12.95 -16.49
C VAL A 9 31.72 12.80 -15.01
N LEU A 10 30.42 12.78 -14.70
CA LEU A 10 29.94 12.43 -13.37
C LEU A 10 30.00 10.90 -13.24
N THR A 11 31.16 10.36 -12.85
CA THR A 11 31.25 8.98 -12.37
C THR A 11 30.54 8.90 -11.02
N SER A 12 29.28 8.48 -11.00
CA SER A 12 28.64 8.02 -9.77
C SER A 12 29.22 6.65 -9.42
N LEU A 13 30.26 6.66 -8.60
CA LEU A 13 30.70 5.48 -7.87
C LEU A 13 29.59 5.14 -6.87
N ILE A 14 28.72 4.18 -7.22
CA ILE A 14 27.85 3.57 -6.21
C ILE A 14 28.78 2.69 -5.37
N ALA A 15 29.09 3.16 -4.16
CA ALA A 15 29.70 2.33 -3.15
C ALA A 15 28.75 1.14 -2.89
N VAL A 16 29.12 -0.05 -3.38
CA VAL A 16 28.50 -1.30 -2.94
C VAL A 16 28.97 -1.51 -1.50
N ALA A 17 28.21 -0.98 -0.55
CA ALA A 17 28.23 -1.50 0.79
C ALA A 17 27.62 -2.90 0.70
N ALA A 18 28.47 -3.92 0.56
CA ALA A 18 28.08 -5.31 0.70
C ALA A 18 27.76 -5.58 2.18
N PHE A 19 26.63 -5.04 2.65
CA PHE A 19 25.92 -5.68 3.74
C PHE A 19 25.18 -6.85 3.12
N ALA A 20 25.69 -8.06 3.35
CA ALA A 20 24.91 -9.28 3.19
C ALA A 20 23.73 -9.19 4.18
N LEU A 21 22.64 -8.56 3.75
CA LEU A 21 21.34 -8.75 4.38
C LEU A 21 21.00 -10.22 4.14
N GLU A 22 21.03 -11.02 5.21
CA GLU A 22 20.48 -12.37 5.16
C GLU A 22 19.07 -12.29 4.55
N PRO A 23 18.70 -13.18 3.62
CA PRO A 23 17.36 -13.18 3.06
C PRO A 23 16.35 -13.26 4.20
N PRO A 24 15.29 -12.43 4.19
CA PRO A 24 14.30 -12.39 5.26
C PRO A 24 13.77 -13.81 5.51
N PRO A 25 13.75 -14.29 6.77
CA PRO A 25 13.23 -15.61 7.09
C PRO A 25 11.82 -15.81 6.54
N VAL A 26 11.50 -17.03 6.11
CA VAL A 26 10.13 -17.38 5.69
C VAL A 26 9.17 -17.05 6.83
N GLY A 27 8.14 -16.24 6.53
CA GLY A 27 7.16 -15.75 7.52
C GLY A 27 7.47 -14.38 8.14
N SER A 28 8.60 -13.76 7.80
CA SER A 28 8.89 -12.36 8.17
C SER A 28 8.33 -11.37 7.14
N ALA A 29 8.16 -10.11 7.54
CA ALA A 29 7.69 -9.06 6.64
C ALA A 29 8.72 -8.83 5.51
N ALA A 30 8.24 -8.74 4.27
CA ALA A 30 9.09 -8.45 3.13
C ALA A 30 9.71 -7.03 3.27
N PRO A 31 10.99 -6.83 2.91
CA PRO A 31 11.59 -5.51 2.86
C PRO A 31 10.85 -4.58 1.89
N ASP A 32 10.74 -3.31 2.28
CA ASP A 32 10.18 -2.29 1.38
C ASP A 32 11.09 -2.09 0.15
N PHE A 33 10.48 -1.92 -1.03
CA PHE A 33 11.22 -1.60 -2.26
C PHE A 33 10.48 -0.56 -3.10
N SER A 34 11.20 0.11 -3.99
CA SER A 34 10.66 1.01 -5.00
C SER A 34 11.57 0.95 -6.23
N LEU A 35 11.16 0.26 -7.28
CA LEU A 35 11.98 0.02 -8.47
C LEU A 35 11.18 0.33 -9.74
N ALA A 36 11.85 0.88 -10.75
CA ALA A 36 11.26 1.05 -12.08
C ALA A 36 11.45 -0.23 -12.90
N ASP A 37 10.40 -0.65 -13.61
CA ASP A 37 10.52 -1.70 -14.63
C ASP A 37 11.15 -1.18 -15.93
N ALA A 38 11.37 -2.07 -16.90
CA ALA A 38 11.98 -1.72 -18.19
C ALA A 38 11.17 -0.69 -19.01
N LYS A 39 9.89 -0.47 -18.67
CA LYS A 39 9.02 0.55 -19.30
C LYS A 39 9.04 1.87 -18.53
N GLY A 40 9.78 1.95 -17.42
CA GLY A 40 9.87 3.11 -16.55
C GLY A 40 8.73 3.21 -15.54
N GLN A 41 7.91 2.16 -15.35
CA GLN A 41 6.84 2.16 -14.34
C GLN A 41 7.42 1.80 -12.97
N THR A 42 7.20 2.65 -11.97
CA THR A 42 7.65 2.42 -10.60
C THR A 42 6.71 1.49 -9.86
N HIS A 43 7.25 0.40 -9.32
CA HIS A 43 6.56 -0.55 -8.45
C HIS A 43 7.11 -0.40 -7.03
N SER A 44 6.23 -0.25 -6.03
CA SER A 44 6.64 -0.26 -4.63
C SER A 44 5.71 -1.06 -3.73
N SER A 45 6.24 -1.49 -2.58
CA SER A 45 5.52 -2.26 -1.56
C SER A 45 4.47 -1.44 -0.78
N ASP A 46 4.47 -0.10 -0.93
CA ASP A 46 3.69 0.85 -0.14
C ASP A 46 2.61 1.60 -0.96
N ASN A 47 2.17 1.05 -2.09
CA ASN A 47 1.17 1.69 -2.98
C ASN A 47 -0.10 2.14 -2.23
N MET A 48 -0.64 1.27 -1.37
CA MET A 48 -1.83 1.59 -0.55
C MET A 48 -1.56 2.77 0.39
N GLN A 49 -0.42 2.75 1.08
CA GLN A 49 -0.03 3.79 2.04
C GLN A 49 0.18 5.13 1.35
N LYS A 50 0.76 5.13 0.15
CA LYS A 50 0.94 6.34 -0.68
C LYS A 50 -0.41 6.94 -1.09
N LEU A 51 -1.34 6.12 -1.57
CA LEU A 51 -2.69 6.57 -1.94
C LEU A 51 -3.45 7.11 -0.73
N GLN A 52 -3.42 6.38 0.38
CA GLN A 52 -3.99 6.84 1.65
C GLN A 52 -3.44 8.22 2.03
N LYS A 53 -2.10 8.39 2.00
CA LYS A 53 -1.45 9.67 2.31
C LYS A 53 -1.89 10.78 1.37
N GLU A 54 -1.88 10.51 0.07
CA GLU A 54 -2.21 11.50 -0.96
C GLU A 54 -3.63 12.00 -0.77
N TYR A 55 -4.61 11.12 -0.67
CA TYR A 55 -6.01 11.52 -0.62
C TYR A 55 -6.42 12.07 0.75
N THR A 56 -5.91 11.52 1.85
CA THR A 56 -6.14 12.12 3.17
C THR A 56 -5.53 13.52 3.28
N SER A 57 -4.37 13.77 2.68
CA SER A 57 -3.78 15.12 2.62
C SER A 57 -4.63 16.13 1.82
N LYS A 58 -5.50 15.64 0.92
CA LYS A 58 -6.47 16.43 0.15
C LYS A 58 -7.83 16.55 0.84
N GLY A 59 -7.96 16.08 2.08
CA GLY A 59 -9.20 16.13 2.85
C GLY A 59 -10.20 15.01 2.54
N VAL A 60 -9.81 13.99 1.78
CA VAL A 60 -10.65 12.80 1.56
C VAL A 60 -10.62 11.94 2.82
N VAL A 61 -11.80 11.51 3.27
CA VAL A 61 -11.93 10.54 4.35
C VAL A 61 -11.62 9.14 3.81
N TRP A 62 -10.59 8.50 4.35
CA TRP A 62 -10.22 7.13 3.99
C TRP A 62 -10.56 6.18 5.13
N LEU A 63 -11.55 5.31 4.93
CA LEU A 63 -11.94 4.29 5.90
C LEU A 63 -11.47 2.92 5.42
N THR A 64 -10.73 2.23 6.28
CA THR A 64 -10.42 0.81 6.10
C THR A 64 -11.37 0.03 7.00
N ILE A 65 -12.02 -1.02 6.49
CA ILE A 65 -13.00 -1.81 7.25
C ILE A 65 -12.57 -3.27 7.26
N ASP A 66 -12.39 -3.84 8.44
CA ASP A 66 -12.22 -5.27 8.64
C ASP A 66 -13.59 -5.91 8.92
N SER A 67 -14.10 -6.67 7.95
CA SER A 67 -15.39 -7.38 8.03
C SER A 67 -15.22 -8.89 8.28
N ASN A 68 -14.05 -9.34 8.72
CA ASN A 68 -13.81 -10.73 9.07
C ASN A 68 -14.60 -11.12 10.34
N ALA A 69 -15.15 -12.34 10.36
CA ALA A 69 -15.96 -12.81 11.48
C ALA A 69 -15.07 -13.30 12.64
N PRO A 70 -15.53 -13.23 13.90
CA PRO A 70 -14.80 -13.77 15.03
C PRO A 70 -14.33 -15.21 14.81
N GLY A 71 -13.01 -15.43 14.91
CA GLY A 71 -12.39 -16.74 14.70
C GLY A 71 -12.01 -17.06 13.25
N SER A 72 -12.35 -16.21 12.27
CA SER A 72 -11.81 -16.35 10.91
C SER A 72 -10.39 -15.77 10.81
N GLU A 73 -9.65 -16.25 9.82
CA GLU A 73 -8.38 -15.62 9.45
C GLU A 73 -8.61 -14.13 9.13
N GLY A 74 -7.72 -13.27 9.62
CA GLY A 74 -7.81 -11.82 9.41
C GLY A 74 -8.74 -11.08 10.37
N ASN A 75 -9.53 -11.73 11.23
CA ASN A 75 -10.36 -11.05 12.23
C ASN A 75 -9.49 -10.38 13.31
N LEU A 76 -9.57 -9.06 13.42
CA LEU A 76 -8.78 -8.26 14.34
C LEU A 76 -9.55 -7.87 15.61
N THR A 77 -8.86 -7.87 16.76
CA THR A 77 -9.30 -7.11 17.93
C THR A 77 -8.92 -5.63 17.78
N PRO A 78 -9.53 -4.70 18.55
CA PRO A 78 -9.14 -3.29 18.54
C PRO A 78 -7.63 -3.06 18.77
N GLU A 79 -7.01 -3.83 19.67
CA GLU A 79 -5.58 -3.73 19.98
C GLU A 79 -4.72 -4.22 18.80
N GLN A 80 -5.12 -5.32 18.17
CA GLN A 80 -4.45 -5.84 16.97
C GLN A 80 -4.58 -4.87 15.80
N ALA A 81 -5.75 -4.29 15.60
CA ALA A 81 -6.02 -3.29 14.57
C ALA A 81 -5.09 -2.07 14.72
N GLN A 82 -4.94 -1.55 15.94
CA GLN A 82 -4.02 -0.43 16.21
C GLN A 82 -2.56 -0.81 15.95
N LYS A 83 -2.15 -2.00 16.39
CA LYS A 83 -0.79 -2.50 16.16
C LYS A 83 -0.49 -2.69 14.68
N ILE A 84 -1.43 -3.27 13.93
CA ILE A 84 -1.29 -3.49 12.48
C ILE A 84 -1.22 -2.17 11.73
N ALA A 85 -2.16 -1.25 11.97
CA ALA A 85 -2.16 0.07 11.34
C ALA A 85 -0.82 0.81 11.56
N SER A 86 -0.26 0.70 12.77
CA SER A 86 1.05 1.27 13.10
C SER A 86 2.20 0.54 12.37
N SER A 87 2.20 -0.80 12.39
CA SER A 87 3.25 -1.61 11.76
C SER A 87 3.31 -1.43 10.24
N TRP A 88 2.14 -1.33 9.59
CA TRP A 88 2.00 -1.14 8.15
C TRP A 88 2.06 0.34 7.74
N LYS A 89 2.27 1.25 8.70
CA LYS A 89 2.39 2.70 8.49
C LYS A 89 1.23 3.28 7.68
N THR A 90 0.03 2.72 7.87
CA THR A 90 -1.16 3.12 7.13
C THR A 90 -1.50 4.59 7.39
N GLN A 91 -2.01 5.26 6.36
CA GLN A 91 -2.36 6.68 6.39
C GLN A 91 -3.88 6.88 6.26
N GLN A 92 -4.66 5.86 6.63
CA GLN A 92 -6.13 5.94 6.67
C GLN A 92 -6.63 6.90 7.76
N THR A 93 -7.84 7.44 7.58
CA THR A 93 -8.53 8.23 8.60
C THR A 93 -8.95 7.36 9.78
N ALA A 94 -9.46 6.15 9.51
CA ALA A 94 -9.81 5.19 10.55
C ALA A 94 -9.75 3.74 10.02
N LEU A 95 -9.46 2.81 10.93
CA LEU A 95 -9.67 1.38 10.75
C LEU A 95 -10.88 0.97 11.59
N LEU A 96 -11.94 0.50 10.92
CA LEU A 96 -13.21 0.11 11.53
C LEU A 96 -13.30 -1.42 11.58
N LEU A 97 -13.92 -1.94 12.64
CA LEU A 97 -14.16 -3.37 12.81
C LEU A 97 -15.66 -3.64 12.64
N ASP A 98 -16.00 -4.54 11.72
CA ASP A 98 -17.35 -4.96 11.33
C ASP A 98 -17.48 -6.48 11.54
N PRO A 99 -17.44 -6.97 12.80
CA PRO A 99 -17.34 -8.40 13.10
C PRO A 99 -18.58 -9.22 12.69
N ASP A 100 -19.72 -8.59 12.43
CA ASP A 100 -20.90 -9.25 11.87
C ASP A 100 -20.95 -9.21 10.33
N GLY A 101 -19.97 -8.54 9.71
CA GLY A 101 -19.80 -8.41 8.27
C GLY A 101 -20.95 -7.69 7.57
N LYS A 102 -21.81 -6.94 8.28
CA LYS A 102 -22.97 -6.28 7.68
C LYS A 102 -22.55 -5.22 6.69
N VAL A 103 -21.53 -4.44 7.01
CA VAL A 103 -21.04 -3.36 6.13
C VAL A 103 -20.39 -3.96 4.90
N GLY A 104 -19.47 -4.90 5.06
CA GLY A 104 -18.81 -5.58 3.94
C GLY A 104 -19.82 -6.20 2.96
N ARG A 105 -20.86 -6.87 3.49
CA ARG A 105 -21.94 -7.44 2.67
C ARG A 105 -22.83 -6.38 2.02
N ALA A 106 -23.13 -5.29 2.70
CA ALA A 106 -23.94 -4.20 2.14
C ALA A 106 -23.26 -3.52 0.94
N TYR A 107 -21.92 -3.44 0.95
CA TYR A 107 -21.13 -2.95 -0.18
C TYR A 107 -20.76 -4.03 -1.20
N GLY A 108 -21.23 -5.28 -1.03
CA GLY A 108 -20.98 -6.35 -1.99
C GLY A 108 -19.55 -6.90 -1.99
N ALA A 109 -18.77 -6.65 -0.94
CA ALA A 109 -17.38 -7.10 -0.86
C ALA A 109 -17.28 -8.63 -0.88
N LYS A 110 -16.47 -9.18 -1.79
CA LYS A 110 -16.24 -10.64 -1.96
C LYS A 110 -14.78 -11.04 -1.80
N ASN A 111 -13.89 -10.07 -1.83
CA ASN A 111 -12.44 -10.24 -1.82
C ASN A 111 -11.80 -9.04 -1.12
N THR A 112 -10.58 -9.25 -0.62
CA THR A 112 -9.79 -8.20 0.01
C THR A 112 -8.47 -8.05 -0.75
N PRO A 113 -8.11 -6.83 -1.21
CA PRO A 113 -8.84 -5.57 -1.05
C PRO A 113 -10.04 -5.41 -2.01
N ASN A 114 -11.09 -4.73 -1.54
CA ASN A 114 -12.21 -4.20 -2.34
C ASN A 114 -12.31 -2.69 -2.06
N MET A 115 -12.17 -1.87 -3.11
CA MET A 115 -12.15 -0.42 -3.01
C MET A 115 -13.47 0.16 -3.49
N VAL A 116 -14.04 1.08 -2.70
CA VAL A 116 -15.24 1.84 -3.04
C VAL A 116 -14.94 3.33 -2.92
N ILE A 117 -15.33 4.13 -3.91
CA ILE A 117 -15.26 5.59 -3.85
C ILE A 117 -16.68 6.14 -3.82
N ILE A 118 -16.94 7.00 -2.85
CA ILE A 118 -18.22 7.68 -2.65
C ILE A 118 -17.98 9.18 -2.87
N ASN A 119 -18.78 9.79 -3.73
CA ASN A 119 -18.72 11.23 -3.98
C ASN A 119 -19.42 12.05 -2.87
N PRO A 120 -19.30 13.38 -2.85
CA PRO A 120 -19.94 14.22 -1.82
C PRO A 120 -21.47 14.10 -1.74
N GLU A 121 -22.14 13.67 -2.81
CA GLU A 121 -23.58 13.41 -2.84
C GLU A 121 -23.97 12.04 -2.24
N GLY A 122 -22.99 11.28 -1.73
CA GLY A 122 -23.21 9.96 -1.15
C GLY A 122 -23.45 8.86 -2.18
N LYS A 123 -22.98 9.03 -3.42
CA LYS A 123 -23.12 8.05 -4.50
C LYS A 123 -21.81 7.31 -4.74
N ILE A 124 -21.90 5.99 -4.96
CA ILE A 124 -20.75 5.18 -5.38
C ILE A 124 -20.39 5.58 -6.80
N THR A 125 -19.14 6.02 -7.01
CA THR A 125 -18.60 6.38 -8.32
C THR A 125 -17.53 5.40 -8.80
N TYR A 126 -17.06 4.52 -7.92
CA TYR A 126 -16.12 3.45 -8.24
C TYR A 126 -16.30 2.28 -7.27
N GLU A 127 -16.25 1.06 -7.80
CA GLU A 127 -16.14 -0.19 -7.05
C GLU A 127 -15.16 -1.10 -7.81
N GLY A 128 -14.10 -1.57 -7.16
CA GLY A 128 -13.16 -2.47 -7.81
C GLY A 128 -11.84 -2.69 -7.09
N ALA A 129 -10.84 -3.12 -7.85
CA ALA A 129 -9.48 -3.30 -7.37
C ALA A 129 -8.79 -1.94 -7.12
N ILE A 130 -7.72 -1.93 -6.33
CA ILE A 130 -6.90 -0.74 -6.13
C ILE A 130 -5.97 -0.46 -7.32
N ASP A 131 -5.51 -1.51 -7.98
CA ASP A 131 -4.64 -1.46 -9.14
C ASP A 131 -4.92 -2.64 -10.09
N SER A 132 -4.11 -2.79 -11.13
CA SER A 132 -4.26 -3.84 -12.14
C SER A 132 -3.65 -5.19 -11.74
N LYS A 133 -3.08 -5.33 -10.53
CA LYS A 133 -2.47 -6.57 -10.06
C LYS A 133 -3.48 -7.39 -9.27
N ALA A 134 -3.66 -8.64 -9.67
CA ALA A 134 -4.61 -9.55 -9.03
C ALA A 134 -4.06 -10.16 -7.73
N THR A 135 -2.74 -10.05 -7.47
CA THR A 135 -2.10 -10.66 -6.30
C THR A 135 -1.26 -9.64 -5.54
N PRO A 136 -1.11 -9.83 -4.22
CA PRO A 136 -0.21 -9.02 -3.40
C PRO A 136 1.26 -9.46 -3.53
N ASN A 137 1.56 -10.55 -4.27
CA ASN A 137 2.93 -11.02 -4.48
C ASN A 137 3.60 -10.15 -5.55
N PRO A 138 4.70 -9.44 -5.22
CA PRO A 138 5.42 -8.62 -6.20
C PRO A 138 5.95 -9.39 -7.41
N ALA A 139 6.13 -10.70 -7.27
CA ALA A 139 6.71 -11.57 -8.29
C ALA A 139 5.70 -12.12 -9.31
N ASP A 140 4.39 -11.94 -9.08
CA ASP A 140 3.34 -12.27 -10.05
C ASP A 140 3.01 -11.07 -10.97
#